data_AF-A0A9D6QS09-F1
#
_entry.id   AF-A0A9D6QS09-F1
#
_cell.length_a   1.000
_cell.length_b   1.000
_cell.length_c   1.000
_cell.angle_alpha   90.00
_cell.angle_beta   90.00
_cell.angle_gamma   90.00
#
_symmetry.space_group_name_H-M   'P 1'
#
loop_
_entity.id
_entity.type
_entity.pdbx_description
1 polymer ?
#
loop_
_entity_poly.entity_id
_entity_poly.type
_entity_poly.pdbx_seq_one_letter_code
_entity_poly.pdbx_strand_id
1 'polypeptide(L)'
;MKTFTFSEMLDHLLRRDAQSRAARTVEIFGWIMLVESLAILLVPSTVAGWLQLSPLSDQATIYFRIGGLLIGGLGMLYVVSGRLSANGFVFASMIDRPLVPPMMAILWYFNIVPGTLALAFSVLDGSSFLWTLWAWRTDLRASGKTSNR
;
A
#
# COMPACT_ATOMS: atom_id res chain seq x y z
N MET A 1 25.11 -5.39 16.33
CA MET A 1 23.66 -5.18 16.14
C MET A 1 23.20 -4.19 17.18
N LYS A 2 22.66 -3.02 16.80
CA LYS A 2 22.06 -2.08 17.76
C LYS A 2 20.70 -2.64 18.16
N THR A 3 20.55 -3.07 19.41
CA THR A 3 19.26 -3.40 20.02
C THR A 3 18.52 -2.10 20.28
N PHE A 4 17.54 -1.78 19.43
CA PHE A 4 16.63 -0.68 19.68
C PHE A 4 15.66 -1.08 20.79
N THR A 5 15.49 -0.20 21.77
CA THR A 5 14.57 -0.42 22.89
C THR A 5 13.15 -0.15 22.41
N PHE A 6 12.14 -0.90 22.88
CA PHE A 6 10.72 -0.70 22.47
C PHE A 6 10.26 0.76 22.62
N SER A 7 10.75 1.44 23.67
CA SER A 7 10.50 2.87 23.92
C SER A 7 11.06 3.78 22.81
N GLU A 8 12.24 3.47 22.26
CA GLU A 8 12.85 4.23 21.16
C GLU A 8 12.12 4.00 19.83
N MET A 9 11.64 2.77 19.59
CA MET A 9 10.77 2.47 18.44
C MET A 9 9.43 3.21 18.55
N LEU A 10 8.86 3.28 19.75
CA LEU A 10 7.62 4.00 20.02
C LEU A 10 7.79 5.52 19.90
N ASP A 11 8.89 6.07 20.40
CA ASP A 11 9.21 7.50 20.26
C ASP A 11 9.45 7.85 18.78
N HIS A 12 10.07 6.98 17.97
CA HIS A 12 10.16 7.17 16.51
C HIS A 12 8.81 7.03 15.79
N LEU A 13 7.90 6.15 16.26
CA LEU A 13 6.53 6.07 15.72
C LEU A 13 5.71 7.34 16.02
N LEU A 14 6.04 8.03 17.12
CA LEU A 14 5.35 9.23 17.60
C LEU A 14 5.98 10.53 17.09
N ARG A 15 7.31 10.58 16.92
CA ARG A 15 8.04 11.73 16.40
C ARG A 15 8.23 11.61 14.90
N ARG A 16 7.58 12.51 14.16
CA ARG A 16 7.63 12.62 12.70
C ARG A 16 8.94 13.18 12.14
N ASP A 17 9.94 13.35 12.99
CA ASP A 17 11.14 14.12 12.68
C ASP A 17 12.08 13.29 11.79
N ALA A 18 12.33 13.78 10.57
CA ALA A 18 13.13 13.17 9.50
C ALA A 18 12.44 12.17 8.55
N GLN A 19 11.11 12.18 8.42
CA GLN A 19 10.41 11.37 7.40
C GLN A 19 10.70 11.90 5.98
N SER A 20 11.25 11.04 5.10
CA SER A 20 11.44 11.37 3.68
C SER A 20 10.10 11.52 2.96
N ARG A 21 10.06 12.24 1.83
CA ARG A 21 8.80 12.42 1.07
C ARG A 21 8.26 11.08 0.58
N ALA A 22 9.15 10.16 0.21
CA ALA A 22 8.79 8.79 -0.17
C ALA A 22 8.20 7.99 1.02
N ALA A 23 8.75 8.11 2.22
CA ALA A 23 8.18 7.44 3.40
C ALA A 23 6.77 7.97 3.74
N ARG A 24 6.52 9.25 3.50
CA ARG A 24 5.20 9.86 3.67
C ARG A 24 4.17 9.35 2.65
N THR A 25 4.55 9.15 1.38
CA THR A 25 3.63 8.57 0.38
C THR A 25 3.30 7.11 0.69
N VAL A 26 4.27 6.36 1.21
CA VAL A 26 4.07 4.98 1.70
C VAL A 26 3.09 4.94 2.87
N GLU A 27 3.21 5.84 3.85
CA GLU A 27 2.27 5.95 4.97
C GLU A 27 0.85 6.30 4.49
N ILE A 28 0.70 7.29 3.60
CA ILE A 28 -0.62 7.69 3.07
C ILE A 28 -1.28 6.53 2.33
N PHE A 29 -0.52 5.79 1.52
CA PHE A 29 -1.05 4.61 0.85
C PHE A 29 -1.48 3.52 1.84
N GLY A 30 -0.72 3.32 2.92
CA GLY A 30 -1.12 2.44 4.01
C GLY A 30 -2.47 2.82 4.63
N TRP A 31 -2.70 4.11 4.85
CA TRP A 31 -4.01 4.60 5.31
C TRP A 31 -5.13 4.37 4.29
N ILE A 32 -4.87 4.55 3.00
CA ILE A 32 -5.85 4.24 1.94
C ILE A 32 -6.23 2.75 1.98
N MET A 33 -5.24 1.86 2.07
CA MET A 33 -5.46 0.42 2.20
C MET A 33 -6.27 0.07 3.47
N LEU A 34 -6.02 0.74 4.59
CA LEU A 34 -6.81 0.53 5.82
C LEU A 34 -8.28 0.94 5.65
N VAL A 35 -8.55 2.07 4.99
CA VAL A 35 -9.93 2.51 4.73
C VAL A 35 -10.64 1.53 3.77
N GLU A 36 -9.95 1.10 2.72
CA GLU A 36 -10.47 0.11 1.77
C GLU A 36 -10.76 -1.23 2.46
N SER A 37 -9.82 -1.73 3.24
CA SER A 37 -9.96 -2.91 4.09
C SER A 37 -11.20 -2.83 4.97
N LEU A 38 -11.39 -1.70 5.66
CA LEU A 38 -12.54 -1.51 6.54
C LEU A 38 -13.86 -1.50 5.76
N ALA A 39 -13.89 -0.87 4.58
CA ALA A 39 -15.06 -0.91 3.70
C ALA A 39 -15.40 -2.34 3.26
N ILE A 40 -14.41 -3.14 2.88
CA ILE A 40 -14.59 -4.56 2.50
C ILE A 40 -15.11 -5.38 3.69
N LEU A 41 -14.61 -5.13 4.90
CA LEU A 41 -15.03 -5.85 6.10
C LEU A 41 -16.47 -5.54 6.51
N LEU A 42 -16.83 -4.26 6.53
CA LEU A 42 -18.13 -3.78 7.02
C LEU A 42 -19.24 -3.95 5.99
N VAL A 43 -18.98 -3.60 4.73
CA VAL A 43 -20.00 -3.54 3.66
C VAL A 43 -19.54 -4.29 2.38
N PRO A 44 -19.20 -5.59 2.48
CA PRO A 44 -18.61 -6.36 1.38
C PRO A 44 -19.46 -6.37 0.10
N SER A 45 -20.78 -6.53 0.24
CA SER A 45 -21.70 -6.58 -0.90
C SER A 45 -21.80 -5.23 -1.63
N THR A 46 -21.66 -4.13 -0.90
CA THR A 46 -21.64 -2.78 -1.50
C THR A 46 -20.36 -2.63 -2.30
N VAL A 47 -19.20 -2.91 -1.71
CA VAL A 47 -17.91 -2.82 -2.41
C VAL A 47 -17.88 -3.74 -3.64
N ALA A 48 -18.41 -4.95 -3.53
CA ALA A 48 -18.54 -5.86 -4.67
C ALA A 48 -19.40 -5.30 -5.80
N GLY A 49 -20.52 -4.64 -5.46
CA GLY A 49 -21.36 -3.95 -6.43
C GLY A 49 -20.65 -2.79 -7.14
N TRP A 50 -19.88 -1.99 -6.40
CA TRP A 50 -19.04 -0.92 -6.98
C TRP A 50 -17.98 -1.47 -7.93
N LEU A 51 -17.40 -2.62 -7.59
CA LEU A 51 -16.46 -3.36 -8.43
C LEU A 51 -17.16 -4.15 -9.56
N GLN A 52 -18.48 -4.04 -9.71
CA GLN A 52 -19.28 -4.76 -10.71
C GLN A 52 -19.03 -6.28 -10.68
N LEU A 53 -18.78 -6.83 -9.49
CA LEU A 53 -18.67 -8.27 -9.29
C LEU A 53 -20.05 -8.90 -9.33
N SER A 54 -20.11 -10.17 -9.75
CA SER A 54 -21.31 -10.99 -9.57
C SER A 54 -21.72 -11.00 -8.09
N PRO A 55 -23.04 -11.11 -7.79
CA PRO A 55 -23.52 -11.19 -6.42
C PRO A 55 -22.73 -12.22 -5.61
N LEU A 56 -22.12 -11.76 -4.52
CA LEU A 56 -21.32 -12.64 -3.67
C LEU A 56 -22.24 -13.65 -2.99
N SER A 57 -21.93 -14.94 -3.11
CA SER A 57 -22.50 -15.95 -2.23
C SER A 57 -22.04 -15.73 -0.78
N ASP A 58 -22.67 -16.40 0.18
CA ASP A 58 -22.26 -16.32 1.59
C ASP A 58 -20.79 -16.71 1.78
N GLN A 59 -20.35 -17.77 1.08
CA GLN A 59 -18.96 -18.21 1.11
C GLN A 59 -18.01 -17.20 0.44
N ALA A 60 -18.38 -16.65 -0.72
CA ALA A 60 -17.59 -15.63 -1.40
C ALA A 60 -17.46 -14.35 -0.56
N THR A 61 -18.51 -14.00 0.19
CA THR A 61 -18.50 -12.87 1.13
C THR A 61 -17.47 -13.05 2.24
N ILE A 62 -17.35 -14.27 2.79
CA ILE A 62 -16.33 -14.58 3.80
C ILE A 62 -14.93 -14.44 3.19
N TYR A 63 -14.68 -15.01 2.01
CA TYR A 63 -13.38 -14.87 1.36
C TYR A 63 -13.05 -13.42 1.00
N PHE A 64 -14.03 -12.65 0.58
CA PHE A 64 -13.85 -11.23 0.28
C PHE A 64 -13.46 -10.45 1.53
N ARG A 65 -14.08 -10.73 2.68
CA ARG A 65 -13.68 -10.17 3.97
C ARG A 65 -12.28 -10.59 4.41
N ILE A 66 -11.89 -11.85 4.18
CA ILE A 66 -10.52 -12.32 4.45
C ILE A 66 -9.53 -11.54 3.58
N GLY A 67 -9.83 -11.32 2.30
CA GLY A 67 -9.05 -10.45 1.42
C GLY A 67 -8.93 -9.04 1.98
N GLY A 68 -10.04 -8.43 2.40
CA GLY A 68 -10.05 -7.13 3.08
C GLY A 68 -9.21 -7.10 4.36
N LEU A 69 -9.22 -8.17 5.16
CA LEU A 69 -8.39 -8.28 6.36
C LEU A 69 -6.89 -8.31 6.02
N LEU A 70 -6.52 -9.08 4.99
CA LEU A 70 -5.12 -9.15 4.52
C LEU A 70 -4.65 -7.79 3.99
N ILE A 71 -5.49 -7.10 3.21
CA ILE A 71 -5.23 -5.73 2.74
C ILE A 71 -5.06 -4.79 3.94
N GLY A 72 -5.86 -4.94 4.99
CA GLY A 72 -5.73 -4.14 6.22
C GLY A 72 -4.42 -4.39 6.95
N GLY A 73 -4.00 -5.66 7.05
CA GLY A 73 -2.69 -6.03 7.61
C GLY A 73 -1.53 -5.40 6.84
N LEU A 74 -1.58 -5.43 5.50
CA LEU A 74 -0.64 -4.72 4.65
C LEU A 74 -0.73 -3.21 4.89
N GLY A 75 -1.92 -2.62 4.90
CA GLY A 75 -2.14 -1.21 5.21
C GLY A 75 -1.43 -0.76 6.49
N MET A 76 -1.57 -1.54 7.57
CA MET A 76 -0.91 -1.26 8.83
C MET A 76 0.62 -1.37 8.73
N LEU A 77 1.13 -2.38 8.04
CA LEU A 77 2.57 -2.54 7.78
C LEU A 77 3.12 -1.30 7.05
N TYR A 78 2.40 -0.82 6.04
CA TYR A 78 2.76 0.38 5.29
C TYR A 78 2.74 1.66 6.14
N VAL A 79 1.74 1.83 7.02
CA VAL A 79 1.67 2.96 7.96
C VAL A 79 2.85 2.94 8.93
N VAL A 80 3.09 1.79 9.56
CA VAL A 80 4.17 1.61 10.55
C VAL A 80 5.53 1.82 9.90
N SER A 81 5.79 1.20 8.75
CA SER A 81 7.05 1.34 8.04
C SER A 81 7.29 2.75 7.51
N GLY A 82 6.24 3.45 7.06
CA GLY A 82 6.30 4.84 6.67
C GLY A 82 6.68 5.75 7.86
N ARG A 83 6.11 5.51 9.04
CA ARG A 83 6.43 6.27 10.27
C ARG A 83 7.82 5.98 10.83
N LEU A 84 8.25 4.72 10.79
CA LEU A 84 9.60 4.33 11.18
C LEU A 84 10.69 4.76 10.18
N SER A 85 10.32 5.42 9.08
CA SER A 85 11.23 5.79 7.98
C SER A 85 12.11 4.61 7.53
N ALA A 86 11.51 3.42 7.49
CA ALA A 86 12.21 2.18 7.18
C ALA A 86 12.57 2.15 5.68
N ASN A 87 13.70 2.74 5.32
CA ASN A 87 14.16 2.87 3.93
C ASN A 87 14.16 1.51 3.19
N GLY A 88 14.48 0.42 3.88
CA GLY A 88 14.42 -0.94 3.30
C GLY A 88 13.01 -1.40 2.93
N PHE A 89 12.00 -1.04 3.74
CA PHE A 89 10.60 -1.35 3.43
C PHE A 89 10.06 -0.48 2.30
N VAL A 90 10.39 0.82 2.30
CA VAL A 90 10.02 1.74 1.21
C VAL A 90 10.57 1.20 -0.12
N PHE A 91 11.83 0.76 -0.14
CA PHE A 91 12.44 0.15 -1.33
C PHE A 91 11.75 -1.17 -1.71
N ALA A 92 11.48 -2.06 -0.76
CA ALA A 92 10.77 -3.31 -1.03
C ALA A 92 9.38 -3.06 -1.63
N SER A 93 8.64 -2.07 -1.11
CA SER A 93 7.33 -1.69 -1.65
C SER A 93 7.40 -1.09 -3.05
N MET A 94 8.51 -0.42 -3.38
CA MET A 94 8.75 0.08 -4.74
C MET A 94 9.04 -1.04 -5.73
N ILE A 95 9.45 -2.22 -5.28
CA ILE A 95 9.59 -3.42 -6.12
C ILE A 95 8.26 -4.15 -6.23
N ASP A 96 7.53 -4.27 -5.13
CA ASP A 96 6.26 -5.02 -5.04
C ASP A 96 5.13 -4.37 -5.86
N ARG A 97 4.83 -3.09 -5.61
CA ARG A 97 3.70 -2.36 -6.24
C ARG A 97 3.69 -2.36 -7.78
N PRO A 98 4.82 -2.18 -8.50
CA PRO A 98 4.81 -2.25 -9.97
C PRO A 98 4.67 -3.68 -10.53
N LEU A 99 4.80 -4.72 -9.70
CA LEU A 99 4.53 -6.10 -10.10
C LEU A 99 3.04 -6.44 -10.03
N VAL A 100 2.23 -5.68 -9.29
CA VAL A 100 0.78 -5.89 -9.17
C VAL A 100 0.06 -5.78 -10.53
N PRO A 101 0.28 -4.74 -11.37
CA PRO A 101 -0.42 -4.65 -12.65
C PRO A 101 -0.13 -5.81 -13.62
N PRO A 102 1.14 -6.23 -13.85
CA PRO A 102 1.43 -7.43 -14.64
C PRO A 102 0.77 -8.70 -14.07
N MET A 103 0.82 -8.89 -12.75
CA MET A 103 0.18 -10.04 -12.10
C MET A 103 -1.33 -10.04 -12.30
N MET A 104 -1.98 -8.89 -12.11
CA MET A 104 -3.42 -8.75 -12.32
C MET A 104 -3.82 -8.94 -13.79
N ALA A 105 -3.00 -8.47 -14.73
CA ALA A 105 -3.22 -8.72 -16.16
C ALA A 105 -3.16 -10.21 -16.50
N ILE A 106 -2.20 -10.95 -15.92
CA ILE A 106 -2.09 -12.41 -16.09
C ILE A 106 -3.30 -13.12 -15.49
N LEU A 107 -3.68 -12.79 -14.25
CA LEU A 107 -4.82 -13.41 -13.58
C LEU A 107 -6.15 -13.13 -14.31
N TRP A 108 -6.29 -11.94 -14.87
CA TRP A 108 -7.42 -11.59 -15.73
C TRP A 108 -7.40 -12.38 -17.06
N TYR A 109 -6.25 -12.50 -17.71
CA TYR A 109 -6.09 -13.28 -18.95
C TYR A 109 -6.51 -14.75 -18.77
N PHE A 110 -6.21 -15.34 -17.61
CA PHE A 110 -6.64 -16.70 -17.26
C PHE A 110 -8.07 -16.79 -16.73
N ASN A 111 -8.85 -15.70 -16.74
CA ASN A 111 -10.22 -15.62 -16.18
C ASN A 111 -10.31 -16.01 -14.69
N ILE A 112 -9.21 -15.90 -13.93
CA ILE A 112 -9.19 -16.15 -12.49
C ILE A 112 -9.80 -14.98 -11.74
N VAL A 113 -9.49 -13.75 -12.20
CA VAL A 113 -9.92 -12.50 -11.56
C VAL A 113 -10.79 -11.68 -12.53
N PRO A 114 -11.90 -11.09 -12.05
CA PRO A 114 -12.71 -10.18 -12.84
C PRO A 114 -11.93 -8.96 -13.32
N GLY A 115 -12.14 -8.54 -14.57
CA GLY A 115 -11.38 -7.45 -15.19
C GLY A 115 -11.49 -6.12 -14.43
N THR A 116 -12.64 -5.80 -13.86
CA THR A 116 -12.84 -4.60 -13.03
C THR A 116 -11.99 -4.61 -11.76
N LEU A 117 -11.87 -5.78 -11.11
CA LEU A 117 -11.03 -5.96 -9.92
C LEU A 117 -9.54 -5.88 -10.31
N ALA A 118 -9.14 -6.56 -11.39
CA ALA A 118 -7.79 -6.48 -11.93
C ALA A 118 -7.39 -5.02 -12.26
N LEU A 119 -8.30 -4.26 -12.88
CA LEU A 119 -8.10 -2.84 -13.19
C LEU A 119 -8.01 -1.98 -11.94
N ALA A 120 -8.90 -2.17 -10.95
CA ALA A 120 -8.89 -1.39 -9.72
C ALA A 120 -7.55 -1.50 -8.98
N PHE A 121 -7.07 -2.73 -8.76
CA PHE A 121 -5.75 -2.96 -8.16
C PHE A 121 -4.62 -2.41 -9.02
N SER A 122 -4.65 -2.65 -10.33
CA SER A 122 -3.61 -2.15 -11.24
C SER A 122 -3.49 -0.62 -11.22
N VAL A 123 -4.62 0.09 -11.18
CA VAL A 123 -4.65 1.55 -11.13
C VAL A 123 -4.21 2.05 -9.74
N LEU A 124 -4.68 1.44 -8.66
CA LEU A 124 -4.32 1.84 -7.29
C LEU A 124 -2.82 1.65 -7.04
N ASP A 125 -2.30 0.45 -7.26
CA ASP A 125 -0.89 0.12 -7.03
C ASP A 125 0.04 0.82 -8.03
N GLY A 126 -0.35 0.89 -9.30
CA GLY A 126 0.41 1.59 -10.33
C GLY A 126 0.53 3.09 -10.06
N SER A 127 -0.58 3.75 -9.72
CA SER A 127 -0.58 5.20 -9.41
C SER A 127 0.21 5.49 -8.14
N SER A 128 0.05 4.64 -7.11
CA SER A 128 0.78 4.75 -5.85
C SER A 128 2.29 4.56 -6.01
N PHE A 129 2.69 3.62 -6.87
CA PHE A 129 4.08 3.43 -7.26
C PHE A 129 4.65 4.67 -7.96
N LEU A 130 3.96 5.19 -8.98
CA LEU A 130 4.41 6.38 -9.72
C LEU A 130 4.54 7.60 -8.80
N TRP A 131 3.60 7.77 -7.86
CA TRP A 131 3.65 8.85 -6.89
C TRP A 131 4.86 8.71 -5.94
N THR A 132 5.11 7.50 -5.43
CA THR A 132 6.26 7.24 -4.54
C THR A 132 7.58 7.39 -5.27
N LEU A 133 7.67 6.92 -6.52
CA LEU A 133 8.85 7.08 -7.37
C LEU A 133 9.14 8.56 -7.67
N TRP A 134 8.09 9.35 -7.95
CA TRP A 134 8.25 10.78 -8.18
C TRP A 134 8.72 11.50 -6.92
N ALA A 135 8.12 11.21 -5.76
CA ALA A 135 8.55 11.76 -4.48
C ALA A 135 10.01 11.43 -4.17
N TRP A 136 10.43 10.18 -4.39
CA TRP A 136 11.82 9.76 -4.22
C TRP A 136 12.78 10.48 -5.16
N ARG A 137 12.43 10.64 -6.45
CA ARG A 137 13.24 11.42 -7.41
C ARG A 137 13.36 12.89 -7.02
N THR A 138 12.33 13.47 -6.41
CA THR A 138 12.42 14.86 -5.93
C THR A 138 13.35 15.00 -4.73
N ASP A 139 13.36 14.01 -3.81
CA ASP A 139 14.28 13.99 -2.67
C ASP A 139 15.74 13.87 -3.13
N LEU A 140 16.04 12.98 -4.08
CA LEU A 140 17.39 12.85 -4.66
C LEU A 140 17.90 14.16 -5.29
N ARG A 141 17.02 14.88 -5.99
CA ARG A 141 17.35 16.17 -6.61
C ARG A 141 17.56 17.28 -5.57
N ALA A 142 16.88 17.23 -4.44
CA ALA A 142 17.04 18.20 -3.36
C ALA A 142 18.36 17.98 -2.60
N SER A 143 18.72 16.73 -2.28
CA SER A 143 19.97 16.39 -1.60
C SER A 143 21.22 16.68 -2.45
N GLY A 144 21.12 16.54 -3.78
CA GLY A 144 22.22 16.90 -4.69
C GLY A 144 22.50 18.40 -4.78
N LYS A 145 21.54 19.28 -4.47
CA LYS A 145 21.74 20.74 -4.45
C LYS A 145 22.43 21.26 -3.20
N THR A 146 22.37 20.52 -2.08
CA THR A 146 23.01 20.89 -0.80
C THR A 146 24.48 20.49 -0.70
N SER A 147 24.98 19.59 -1.56
CA SER A 147 26.38 19.16 -1.56
C SER A 147 27.32 20.07 -2.39
N ASN A 148 26.78 21.08 -3.07
CA ASN A 148 27.53 21.96 -3.96
C ASN A 148 27.56 23.42 -3.48
N ARG A 149 27.40 23.61 -2.16
CA ARG A 149 27.50 24.90 -1.45
C ARG A 149 28.49 24.79 -0.31
#